data_AF-A0A4U2MHG7-F1
#
_entry.id   AF-A0A4U2MHG7-F1
#
_cell.length_a   1.000
_cell.length_b   1.000
_cell.length_c   1.000
_cell.angle_alpha   90.00
_cell.angle_beta   90.00
_cell.angle_gamma   90.00
#
_symmetry.space_group_name_H-M   'P 1'
#
loop_
_entity.id
_entity.type
_entity.pdbx_description
1 polymer ?
#
loop_
_entity_poly.entity_id
_entity_poly.type
_entity_poly.pdbx_seq_one_letter_code
_entity_poly.pdbx_strand_id
1 'polypeptide(L)'
;MFRKKDLTIPFGVFSDRLYRSGVDIAAWLNLLSKGKLLYIPDPLSQLRLHSNNISKDHTMKINAVQDLIHLLFHGQKHNFLKKTLEHQKALKNIYQFFDVLSKQLSLTNRQQLEFNYYALIFRKLFTDFGLEMKN
;
A
#
# COMPACT_ATOMS: atom_id res chain seq x y z
N MET A 1 1.80 6.16 18.69
CA MET A 1 3.14 5.96 19.31
C MET A 1 3.32 4.49 19.65
N PHE A 2 4.55 3.98 19.72
CA PHE A 2 4.86 2.61 20.11
C PHE A 2 6.17 2.55 20.90
N ARG A 3 6.37 1.50 21.71
CA ARG A 3 7.63 1.29 22.43
C ARG A 3 8.65 0.68 21.48
N LYS A 4 9.89 1.21 21.46
CA LYS A 4 10.95 0.74 20.56
C LYS A 4 11.17 -0.78 20.62
N LYS A 5 11.12 -1.37 21.83
CA LYS A 5 11.30 -2.82 22.04
C LYS A 5 10.23 -3.70 21.39
N ASP A 6 9.05 -3.15 21.09
CA ASP A 6 7.96 -3.91 20.47
C ASP A 6 8.16 -4.03 18.95
N LEU A 7 8.95 -3.12 18.34
CA LEU A 7 9.36 -3.20 16.94
C LEU A 7 10.58 -4.12 16.81
N THR A 8 10.30 -5.38 16.50
CA THR A 8 11.28 -6.48 16.45
C THR A 8 11.83 -6.74 15.04
N ILE A 9 11.28 -6.06 14.04
CA ILE A 9 11.69 -6.09 12.63
C ILE A 9 12.13 -4.67 12.24
N PRO A 10 13.10 -4.47 11.32
CA PRO A 10 13.51 -3.13 10.93
C PRO A 10 12.34 -2.23 10.51
N PHE A 11 12.42 -0.95 10.88
CA PHE A 11 11.37 0.03 10.55
C PHE A 11 11.16 0.10 9.03
N GLY A 12 9.90 0.06 8.59
CA GLY A 12 9.55 0.07 7.17
C GLY A 12 9.55 -1.30 6.49
N VAL A 13 9.92 -2.39 7.15
CA VAL A 13 9.93 -3.73 6.56
C VAL A 13 8.66 -4.48 6.93
N PHE A 14 7.94 -5.03 5.94
CA PHE A 14 6.81 -5.93 6.15
C PHE A 14 6.92 -7.14 5.23
N SER A 15 6.74 -8.34 5.79
CA SER A 15 6.95 -9.62 5.10
C SER A 15 8.24 -9.64 4.27
N ASP A 16 9.37 -9.34 4.92
CA ASP A 16 10.73 -9.34 4.35
C ASP A 16 11.01 -8.33 3.23
N ARG A 17 10.07 -7.43 2.93
CA ARG A 17 10.26 -6.35 1.95
C ARG A 17 10.27 -4.99 2.63
N LEU A 18 11.29 -4.18 2.31
CA LEU A 18 11.33 -2.76 2.69
C LEU A 18 10.34 -1.96 1.83
N TYR A 19 9.39 -1.32 2.48
CA TYR A 19 8.44 -0.41 1.86
C TYR A 19 9.15 0.91 1.56
N ARG A 20 8.76 1.56 0.47
CA ARG A 20 9.39 2.81 0.00
C ARG A 20 8.49 4.01 0.18
N SER A 21 7.18 3.82 -0.01
CA SER A 21 6.17 4.84 0.28
C SER A 21 5.43 4.54 1.58
N GLY A 22 5.05 3.28 1.81
CA GLY A 22 4.25 2.87 2.97
C GLY A 22 5.07 2.51 4.19
N VAL A 23 6.19 3.20 4.45
CA VAL A 23 7.15 2.86 5.52
C VAL A 23 6.47 2.78 6.89
N ASP A 24 5.65 3.77 7.24
CA ASP A 24 4.93 3.80 8.52
C ASP A 24 3.89 2.68 8.59
N ILE A 25 3.19 2.40 7.49
CA ILE A 25 2.19 1.33 7.40
C ILE A 25 2.88 -0.03 7.64
N ALA A 26 4.04 -0.28 7.03
CA ALA A 26 4.80 -1.51 7.22
C ALA A 26 5.22 -1.70 8.69
N ALA A 27 5.69 -0.64 9.35
CA ALA A 27 6.02 -0.69 10.77
C ALA A 27 4.78 -1.02 11.63
N TRP A 28 3.65 -0.34 11.36
CA TRP A 28 2.41 -0.57 12.09
C TRP A 28 1.83 -1.97 11.87
N LEU A 29 1.90 -2.53 10.66
CA LEU A 29 1.45 -3.91 10.42
C LEU A 29 2.20 -4.92 11.30
N ASN A 30 3.51 -4.76 11.48
CA ASN A 30 4.27 -5.63 12.37
C ASN A 30 3.87 -5.45 13.84
N LEU A 31 3.72 -4.20 14.29
CA LEU A 31 3.31 -3.90 15.67
C LEU A 31 1.90 -4.45 15.97
N LEU A 32 0.96 -4.23 15.06
CA LEU A 32 -0.43 -4.69 15.17
C LEU A 32 -0.57 -6.21 15.09
N SER A 33 0.35 -6.90 14.40
CA SER A 33 0.35 -8.36 14.36
C SER A 33 0.67 -9.01 15.72
N LYS A 34 1.24 -8.25 16.67
CA LYS A 34 1.74 -8.75 17.97
C LYS A 34 1.07 -8.11 19.19
N GLY A 35 0.30 -7.05 19.01
CA GLY A 35 -0.16 -6.23 20.13
C GLY A 35 -1.53 -5.60 19.92
N LYS A 36 -2.01 -4.96 20.98
CA LYS A 36 -3.26 -4.18 20.95
C LYS A 36 -2.93 -2.72 20.64
N LEU A 37 -3.84 -2.06 19.94
CA LEU A 37 -3.79 -0.62 19.67
C LEU A 37 -4.78 0.11 20.57
N LEU A 38 -4.37 1.26 21.10
CA LEU A 38 -5.27 2.26 21.67
C LEU A 38 -5.41 3.39 20.66
N TYR A 39 -6.66 3.71 20.27
CA TYR A 39 -6.98 4.85 19.42
C TYR A 39 -7.39 6.04 20.29
N ILE A 40 -6.75 7.19 20.07
CA ILE A 40 -7.11 8.46 20.72
C ILE A 40 -7.77 9.32 19.64
N PRO A 41 -9.06 9.67 19.78
CA PRO A 41 -9.80 10.38 18.74
C PRO A 41 -9.47 11.87 18.64
N ASP A 42 -8.72 12.41 19.60
CA ASP A 42 -8.36 13.83 19.63
C ASP A 42 -7.28 14.17 18.57
N PRO A 43 -7.35 15.36 17.95
CA PRO A 43 -6.36 15.80 16.97
C PRO A 43 -5.05 16.22 17.66
N LEU A 44 -4.18 15.25 17.93
CA LEU A 44 -2.91 15.47 18.64
C LEU A 44 -1.74 15.92 17.74
N SER A 45 -1.93 15.92 16.41
CA SER A 45 -0.90 16.35 15.46
C SER A 45 -1.52 16.86 14.16
N GLN A 46 -0.79 17.73 13.45
CA GLN A 46 -1.17 18.24 12.13
C GLN A 46 -0.08 17.93 11.10
N LEU A 47 -0.48 17.47 9.91
CA LEU A 47 0.44 17.29 8.79
C LEU A 47 0.70 18.63 8.13
N ARG A 48 1.96 19.06 8.09
CA ARG A 48 2.36 20.26 7.36
C ARG A 48 2.57 19.95 5.88
N LEU A 49 1.86 20.66 5.02
CA LEU A 49 2.00 20.51 3.57
C LEU A 49 2.96 21.57 3.02
N HIS A 50 4.00 21.14 2.31
CA HIS A 50 4.95 22.00 1.61
C HIS A 50 4.83 21.85 0.10
N SER A 51 5.29 22.86 -0.64
CA SER A 51 5.30 22.85 -2.10
C SER A 51 6.08 21.66 -2.67
N ASN A 52 7.19 21.29 -2.02
CA ASN A 52 8.09 20.19 -2.39
C ASN A 52 7.78 18.88 -1.66
N ASN A 53 6.52 18.62 -1.33
CA ASN A 53 6.15 17.37 -0.67
C ASN A 53 6.52 16.14 -1.51
N ILE A 54 7.11 15.15 -0.85
CA ILE A 54 7.47 13.84 -1.41
C ILE A 54 6.27 13.14 -2.08
N SER A 55 5.04 13.43 -1.67
CA SER A 55 3.82 12.90 -2.31
C SER A 55 3.60 13.37 -3.75
N LYS A 56 4.31 14.42 -4.19
CA LYS A 56 4.31 14.89 -5.58
C LYS A 56 5.31 14.16 -6.47
N ASP A 57 6.27 13.43 -5.88
CA ASP A 57 7.26 12.64 -6.63
C ASP A 57 6.59 11.46 -7.34
N HIS A 58 6.81 11.35 -8.66
CA HIS A 58 6.27 10.27 -9.49
C HIS A 58 6.76 8.89 -9.03
N THR A 59 8.03 8.78 -8.66
CA THR A 59 8.64 7.56 -8.13
C THR A 59 7.95 7.15 -6.83
N MET A 60 7.62 8.11 -5.96
CA MET A 60 6.95 7.81 -4.71
C MET A 60 5.53 7.27 -4.92
N LYS A 61 4.80 7.80 -5.91
CA LYS A 61 3.47 7.30 -6.30
C LYS A 61 3.53 5.87 -6.85
N ILE A 62 4.55 5.55 -7.64
CA ILE A 62 4.79 4.18 -8.12
C ILE A 62 5.09 3.26 -6.94
N ASN A 63 6.04 3.65 -6.08
CA ASN A 63 6.37 2.92 -4.86
C ASN A 63 5.13 2.63 -3.99
N ALA A 64 4.19 3.57 -3.89
CA ALA A 64 2.93 3.37 -3.18
C ALA A 64 2.11 2.22 -3.77
N VAL A 65 1.96 2.16 -5.10
CA VAL A 65 1.27 1.03 -5.77
C VAL A 65 1.98 -0.28 -5.47
N GLN A 66 3.31 -0.32 -5.58
CA GLN A 66 4.07 -1.55 -5.32
C GLN A 66 3.92 -2.04 -3.87
N ASP A 67 3.97 -1.11 -2.90
CA ASP A 67 3.78 -1.39 -1.47
C ASP A 67 2.36 -1.87 -1.16
N LEU A 68 1.35 -1.28 -1.78
CA LEU A 68 -0.06 -1.67 -1.62
C LEU A 68 -0.36 -3.03 -2.24
N ILE A 69 0.14 -3.32 -3.44
CA ILE A 69 -0.01 -4.64 -4.07
C ILE A 69 0.68 -5.72 -3.23
N HIS A 70 1.89 -5.45 -2.74
CA HIS A 70 2.56 -6.39 -1.84
C HIS A 70 1.77 -6.61 -0.55
N LEU A 71 1.20 -5.55 0.03
CA LEU A 71 0.31 -5.68 1.20
C LEU A 71 -0.92 -6.53 0.88
N LEU A 72 -1.53 -6.37 -0.30
CA LEU A 72 -2.68 -7.16 -0.72
C LEU A 72 -2.35 -8.66 -0.67
N PHE A 73 -1.21 -9.07 -1.24
CA PHE A 73 -0.79 -10.48 -1.27
C PHE A 73 -0.32 -11.03 0.08
N HIS A 74 0.39 -10.23 0.87
CA HIS A 74 1.03 -10.71 2.10
C HIS A 74 0.17 -10.46 3.36
N GLY A 75 -0.78 -9.53 3.31
CA GLY A 75 -1.64 -9.19 4.44
C GLY A 75 -2.37 -10.39 5.02
N GLN A 76 -2.92 -11.26 4.16
CA GLN A 76 -3.65 -12.47 4.57
C GLN A 76 -2.79 -13.44 5.37
N LYS A 77 -1.52 -13.62 4.97
CA LYS A 77 -0.54 -14.47 5.68
C LYS A 77 -0.25 -13.95 7.09
N HIS A 78 -0.39 -12.64 7.31
CA HIS A 78 -0.18 -11.97 8.59
C HIS A 78 -1.47 -11.62 9.32
N ASN A 79 -2.57 -12.31 9.00
CA ASN A 79 -3.90 -12.14 9.60
C ASN A 79 -4.62 -10.81 9.32
N PHE A 80 -4.14 -10.02 8.35
CA PHE A 80 -4.85 -8.85 7.82
C PHE A 80 -5.67 -9.22 6.58
N LEU A 81 -6.72 -8.45 6.25
CA LEU A 81 -7.52 -8.66 5.03
C LEU A 81 -8.04 -10.10 4.84
N LYS A 82 -8.31 -10.83 5.94
CA LYS A 82 -8.75 -12.23 5.92
C LYS A 82 -10.12 -12.43 5.25
N LYS A 83 -11.02 -11.47 5.43
CA LYS A 83 -12.37 -11.56 4.87
C LYS A 83 -12.32 -11.28 3.37
N THR A 84 -12.88 -12.18 2.57
CA THR A 84 -12.92 -12.05 1.10
C THR A 84 -13.47 -10.69 0.66
N LEU A 85 -14.54 -10.21 1.30
CA LEU A 85 -15.13 -8.91 0.97
C LEU A 85 -14.17 -7.74 1.20
N GLU A 86 -13.43 -7.73 2.32
CA GLU A 86 -12.45 -6.69 2.62
C GLU A 86 -11.25 -6.76 1.67
N HIS A 87 -10.83 -7.97 1.31
CA HIS A 87 -9.74 -8.18 0.35
C HIS A 87 -10.13 -7.70 -1.06
N GLN A 88 -11.34 -8.05 -1.53
CA GLN A 88 -11.87 -7.56 -2.82
C GLN A 88 -12.04 -6.04 -2.82
N LYS A 89 -12.48 -5.45 -1.70
CA LYS A 89 -12.57 -4.01 -1.55
C LYS A 89 -11.19 -3.34 -1.61
N ALA A 90 -10.19 -3.91 -0.94
CA ALA A 90 -8.81 -3.45 -1.01
C ALA A 90 -8.28 -3.51 -2.45
N LEU A 91 -8.46 -4.64 -3.15
CA LEU A 91 -8.08 -4.80 -4.55
C LEU A 91 -8.70 -3.70 -5.44
N LYS A 92 -10.01 -3.45 -5.32
CA LYS A 92 -10.71 -2.40 -6.08
C LYS A 92 -10.14 -1.01 -5.78
N ASN A 93 -9.93 -0.68 -4.51
CA ASN A 93 -9.39 0.62 -4.12
C ASN A 93 -7.96 0.85 -4.65
N ILE A 94 -7.11 -0.18 -4.56
CA ILE A 94 -5.74 -0.10 -5.07
C ILE A 94 -5.74 0.04 -6.60
N TYR A 95 -6.61 -0.70 -7.30
CA TYR A 95 -6.74 -0.59 -8.76
C TYR A 95 -7.22 0.81 -9.18
N GLN A 96 -8.24 1.36 -8.50
CA GLN A 96 -8.70 2.73 -8.77
C GLN A 96 -7.58 3.75 -8.60
N PHE A 97 -6.78 3.62 -7.53
CA PHE A 97 -5.62 4.47 -7.34
C PHE A 97 -4.58 4.31 -8.45
N PHE A 98 -4.27 3.07 -8.84
CA PHE A 98 -3.36 2.76 -9.93
C PHE A 98 -3.83 3.35 -11.28
N ASP A 99 -5.11 3.21 -11.61
CA ASP A 99 -5.70 3.74 -12.84
C ASP A 99 -5.60 5.27 -12.91
N VAL A 100 -5.95 5.97 -11.82
CA VAL A 100 -5.80 7.43 -11.72
C VAL A 100 -4.34 7.83 -11.92
N LEU A 101 -3.39 7.12 -11.31
CA LEU A 101 -1.97 7.40 -11.48
C LEU A 101 -1.50 7.17 -12.92
N SER A 102 -1.98 6.12 -13.58
CA SER A 102 -1.60 5.81 -14.96
C SER A 102 -2.00 6.91 -15.94
N LYS A 103 -3.11 7.62 -15.65
CA LYS A 103 -3.63 8.73 -16.45
C LYS A 103 -2.94 10.07 -16.15
N GLN A 104 -2.38 10.23 -14.96
CA GLN A 104 -1.82 11.51 -14.49
C GLN A 104 -0.29 11.63 -14.65
N LEU A 105 0.43 10.51 -14.65
CA LEU A 105 1.89 10.53 -14.61
C LEU A 105 2.50 10.48 -16.01
N SER A 106 3.41 11.40 -16.29
CA SER A 106 4.36 11.24 -17.39
C SER A 106 5.42 10.22 -16.97
N LEU A 107 5.39 9.05 -17.61
CA LEU A 107 6.25 7.92 -17.26
C LEU A 107 7.44 7.82 -18.21
N THR A 108 8.59 7.46 -17.67
CA THR A 108 9.73 6.99 -18.48
C THR A 108 9.42 5.61 -19.08
N ASN A 109 10.13 5.20 -20.14
CA ASN A 109 9.95 3.87 -20.75
C ASN A 109 10.03 2.72 -19.73
N ARG A 110 10.97 2.80 -18.78
CA ARG A 110 11.10 1.80 -17.71
C ARG A 110 9.86 1.76 -16.81
N GLN A 111 9.39 2.93 -16.37
CA GLN A 111 8.20 3.02 -15.52
C GLN A 111 6.94 2.57 -16.28
N GLN A 112 6.85 2.81 -17.58
CA GLN A 112 5.76 2.32 -18.42
C GLN A 112 5.72 0.78 -18.44
N LEU A 113 6.87 0.12 -18.56
CA LEU A 113 6.95 -1.34 -18.47
C LEU A 113 6.49 -1.85 -17.09
N GLU A 114 6.90 -1.18 -16.01
CA GLU A 114 6.43 -1.51 -14.66
C GLU A 114 4.91 -1.35 -14.51
N PHE A 115 4.33 -0.27 -15.04
CA PHE A 115 2.87 -0.08 -15.06
C PHE A 115 2.16 -1.18 -15.85
N ASN A 116 2.67 -1.54 -17.03
CA ASN A 116 2.09 -2.61 -17.84
C ASN A 116 2.12 -3.95 -17.11
N TYR A 117 3.21 -4.25 -16.41
CA TYR A 117 3.31 -5.44 -15.56
C TYR A 117 2.24 -5.46 -14.45
N TYR A 118 2.07 -4.35 -13.72
CA TYR A 118 1.04 -4.26 -12.68
C TYR A 118 -0.39 -4.31 -13.26
N ALA A 119 -0.63 -3.74 -14.43
CA ALA A 119 -1.91 -3.84 -15.12
C ALA A 119 -2.26 -5.31 -15.44
N LEU A 120 -1.28 -6.12 -15.85
CA LEU A 120 -1.47 -7.57 -16.07
C LEU A 120 -1.77 -8.30 -14.75
N ILE A 121 -1.10 -7.94 -13.65
CA ILE A 121 -1.41 -8.50 -12.33
C ILE A 121 -2.84 -8.18 -11.93
N PHE A 122 -3.27 -6.92 -12.05
CA PHE A 122 -4.65 -6.54 -11.72
C PHE A 122 -5.67 -7.29 -12.55
N ARG A 123 -5.46 -7.41 -13.87
CA ARG A 123 -6.33 -8.21 -14.75
C ARG A 123 -6.48 -9.63 -14.23
N LYS A 124 -5.37 -10.30 -13.95
CA LYS A 124 -5.37 -11.67 -13.41
C LYS A 124 -6.15 -11.73 -12.10
N LEU A 125 -5.86 -10.83 -11.15
CA LEU A 125 -6.52 -10.80 -9.84
C LEU A 125 -8.03 -10.59 -9.95
N PHE A 126 -8.48 -9.64 -10.78
CA PHE A 126 -9.90 -9.39 -10.98
C PHE A 126 -10.60 -10.62 -11.58
N THR A 127 -9.97 -11.28 -12.56
CA THR A 127 -10.48 -12.55 -13.11
C THR A 127 -10.56 -13.63 -12.05
N ASP A 128 -9.51 -13.84 -11.26
CA ASP A 128 -9.46 -14.87 -10.20
C ASP A 128 -10.56 -14.65 -9.14
N PHE A 129 -10.94 -13.40 -8.88
CA PHE A 129 -12.03 -13.05 -7.95
C PHE A 129 -13.41 -12.91 -8.60
N GLY A 130 -13.57 -13.15 -9.91
CA GLY A 130 -14.83 -12.97 -10.63
C GLY A 130 -15.34 -11.52 -10.59
N LEU A 131 -14.43 -10.55 -10.56
CA LEU A 131 -14.73 -9.12 -10.50
C LEU A 131 -14.59 -8.45 -11.86
N GLU A 132 -15.47 -7.50 -12.15
CA GLU A 132 -15.32 -6.62 -13.31
C GLU A 132 -14.34 -5.49 -13.02
N MET A 133 -13.40 -5.27 -13.94
CA MET A 133 -12.60 -4.04 -13.96
C MET A 133 -13.48 -2.92 -14.54
N LYS A 134 -13.80 -1.92 -13.71
CA LYS A 134 -14.44 -0.71 -14.22
C LYS A 134 -13.37 0.17 -14.87
N ASN A 135 -13.63 0.60 -16.11
CA ASN A 135 -12.77 1.51 -16.89
C ASN A 135 -12.91 2.96 -16.44
#